data_AF-A0A962VCM6-F1
#
_entry.id   AF-A0A962VCM6-F1
#
_cell.length_a   1.000
_cell.length_b   1.000
_cell.length_c   1.000
_cell.angle_alpha   90.00
_cell.angle_beta   90.00
_cell.angle_gamma   90.00
#
_symmetry.space_group_name_H-M   'P 1'
#
loop_
_entity.id
_entity.type
_entity.pdbx_description
1 polymer ?
#
loop_
_entity_poly.entity_id
_entity_poly.type
_entity_poly.pdbx_seq_one_letter_code
_entity_poly.pdbx_strand_id
1 'polypeptide(L)'
;WRGLMRDPDSAAHAIGKLLKYVGEDNVLWGTDSIWYGSPQDQIQAFRTFQISPEWQERYGYPALTPAVRAKIFGLNAIRPYPVRPDLMQRIAATDHIGVQKSVYQTQPDPHFATHGPKTRREFLELLRQHGGSMV
;
A
#
# COMPACT_ATOMS: atom_id res chain seq x y z
N TRP A 1 -7.40 4.80 0.52
CA TRP A 1 -6.91 4.51 -0.84
C TRP A 1 -7.84 3.55 -1.59
N ARG A 2 -8.16 2.36 -1.06
CA ARG A 2 -9.04 1.37 -1.71
C ARG A 2 -10.28 1.91 -2.44
N GLY A 3 -11.06 2.77 -1.78
CA GLY A 3 -12.25 3.37 -2.39
C GLY A 3 -11.98 4.34 -3.54
N LEU A 4 -10.80 4.96 -3.58
CA LEU A 4 -10.40 5.94 -4.59
C LEU A 4 -9.83 5.30 -5.85
N MET A 5 -9.37 4.05 -5.80
CA MET A 5 -8.77 3.37 -6.96
C MET A 5 -9.73 3.25 -8.16
N ARG A 6 -11.04 3.38 -7.92
CA ARG A 6 -12.09 3.27 -8.94
C ARG A 6 -12.38 4.60 -9.66
N ASP A 7 -11.84 5.70 -9.15
CA ASP A 7 -12.04 7.05 -9.67
C ASP A 7 -10.72 7.84 -9.58
N PRO A 8 -9.92 7.86 -10.68
CA PRO A 8 -8.63 8.54 -10.71
C PRO A 8 -8.69 10.05 -10.41
N ASP A 9 -9.79 10.72 -10.75
CA ASP A 9 -9.96 12.15 -10.53
C ASP A 9 -10.16 12.44 -9.03
N SER A 10 -11.03 11.66 -8.38
CA SER A 10 -11.15 11.71 -6.92
C SER A 10 -9.85 11.32 -6.22
N ALA A 11 -9.12 10.34 -6.74
CA ALA A 11 -7.80 9.97 -6.22
C ALA A 11 -6.78 11.12 -6.33
N ALA A 12 -6.77 11.83 -7.47
CA ALA A 12 -5.89 12.98 -7.69
C ALA A 12 -6.22 14.13 -6.73
N HIS A 13 -7.51 14.40 -6.49
CA HIS A 13 -7.92 15.37 -5.48
C HIS A 13 -7.50 14.96 -4.07
N ALA A 14 -7.75 13.71 -3.66
CA ALA A 14 -7.44 13.25 -2.32
C ALA A 14 -5.93 13.29 -2.05
N ILE A 15 -5.13 12.67 -2.92
CA ILE A 15 -3.67 12.62 -2.76
C ILE A 15 -3.05 14.01 -2.97
N GLY A 16 -3.48 14.75 -3.98
CA GLY A 16 -2.99 16.09 -4.26
C GLY A 16 -3.21 17.06 -3.10
N LYS A 17 -4.39 17.04 -2.47
CA LYS A 17 -4.68 17.87 -1.27
C LYS A 17 -3.84 17.45 -0.07
N LEU A 18 -3.68 16.15 0.18
CA LEU A 18 -2.81 15.67 1.26
C LEU A 18 -1.38 16.18 1.07
N LEU A 19 -0.80 16.01 -0.12
CA LEU A 19 0.56 16.46 -0.40
C LEU A 19 0.70 17.99 -0.32
N LYS A 20 -0.27 18.73 -0.87
CA LYS A 20 -0.24 20.19 -0.91
C LYS A 20 -0.39 20.85 0.46
N TYR A 21 -1.34 20.36 1.27
CA TYR A 21 -1.74 21.05 2.51
C TYR A 21 -1.20 20.41 3.78
N VAL A 22 -0.99 19.08 3.78
CA VAL A 22 -0.39 18.37 4.93
C VAL A 22 1.12 18.26 4.77
N GLY A 23 1.61 18.23 3.53
CA GLY A 23 3.03 18.13 3.19
C GLY A 23 3.45 16.68 2.96
N GLU A 24 4.34 16.47 1.99
CA GLU A 24 4.80 15.13 1.58
C GLU A 24 5.50 14.34 2.69
N ASP A 25 6.01 15.01 3.72
CA ASP A 25 6.70 14.40 4.88
C ASP A 25 5.75 13.91 5.98
N ASN A 26 4.46 14.16 5.84
CA ASN A 26 3.44 13.93 6.88
C ASN A 26 2.32 12.98 6.40
N VAL A 27 2.47 12.36 5.23
CA VAL A 27 1.50 11.40 4.67
C VAL A 27 2.04 9.98 4.83
N LEU A 28 1.28 9.08 5.45
CA LEU A 28 1.67 7.70 5.70
C LEU A 28 0.80 6.72 4.93
N TRP A 29 1.38 5.58 4.54
CA TRP A 29 0.65 4.46 3.97
C TRP A 29 0.00 3.60 5.07
N GLY A 30 -1.29 3.28 4.89
CA GLY A 30 -2.02 2.31 5.69
C GLY A 30 -2.72 1.31 4.78
N THR A 31 -2.57 0.02 5.05
CA THR A 31 -3.03 -1.06 4.15
C THR A 31 -4.50 -1.45 4.35
N ASP A 32 -5.02 -1.24 5.55
CA ASP A 32 -6.36 -1.66 5.96
C ASP A 32 -6.62 -3.17 5.72
N SER A 33 -5.56 -3.96 5.77
CA SER A 33 -5.54 -5.39 5.41
C SER A 33 -6.40 -6.26 6.32
N ILE A 34 -6.71 -5.78 7.53
CA ILE A 34 -7.62 -6.47 8.45
C ILE A 34 -9.04 -6.62 7.86
N TRP A 35 -9.48 -5.68 7.00
CA TRP A 35 -10.81 -5.70 6.41
C TRP A 35 -10.81 -6.22 4.97
N TYR A 36 -9.70 -6.03 4.24
CA TYR A 36 -9.66 -6.25 2.79
C TYR A 36 -8.66 -7.30 2.34
N GLY A 37 -7.94 -7.93 3.26
CA GLY A 37 -6.94 -8.95 2.96
C GLY A 37 -5.64 -8.36 2.42
N SER A 38 -4.98 -9.09 1.52
CA SER A 38 -3.69 -8.69 0.96
C SER A 38 -3.78 -7.31 0.28
N PRO A 39 -2.91 -6.35 0.60
CA PRO A 39 -2.95 -5.00 0.02
C PRO A 39 -2.16 -4.91 -1.30
N GLN A 40 -1.81 -6.04 -1.91
CA GLN A 40 -0.89 -6.08 -3.04
C GLN A 40 -1.42 -5.34 -4.27
N ASP A 41 -2.72 -5.46 -4.55
CA ASP A 41 -3.42 -4.72 -5.60
C ASP A 41 -3.40 -3.21 -5.34
N GLN A 42 -3.65 -2.81 -4.08
CA GLN A 42 -3.63 -1.42 -3.64
C GLN A 42 -2.26 -0.78 -3.79
N ILE A 43 -1.20 -1.50 -3.41
CA ILE A 43 0.20 -1.05 -3.55
C ILE A 43 0.54 -0.86 -5.03
N GLN A 44 0.15 -1.80 -5.89
CA GLN A 44 0.41 -1.68 -7.32
C GLN A 44 -0.33 -0.50 -7.95
N ALA A 45 -1.61 -0.35 -7.66
CA ALA A 45 -2.41 0.77 -8.13
C ALA A 45 -1.80 2.12 -7.70
N PHE A 46 -1.32 2.24 -6.46
CA PHE A 46 -0.70 3.48 -5.99
C PHE A 46 0.68 3.73 -6.63
N ARG A 47 1.44 2.67 -6.94
CA ARG A 47 2.73 2.79 -7.65
C ARG A 47 2.56 3.26 -9.09
N THR A 48 1.49 2.87 -9.76
CA THR A 48 1.19 3.26 -11.14
C THR A 48 0.46 4.59 -11.23
N PHE A 49 -0.31 4.96 -10.20
CA PHE A 49 -1.06 6.21 -10.15
C PHE A 49 -0.16 7.45 -10.28
N GLN A 50 -0.63 8.42 -11.07
CA GLN A 50 0.00 9.71 -11.27
C GLN A 50 -1.08 10.80 -11.29
N ILE A 51 -0.76 11.96 -10.72
CA ILE A 51 -1.58 13.17 -10.90
C ILE A 51 -1.22 13.75 -12.28
N SER A 52 -2.21 13.92 -13.16
CA SER A 52 -1.95 14.40 -14.51
C SER A 52 -1.37 15.82 -14.52
N PRO A 53 -0.56 16.21 -15.53
CA PRO A 53 -0.03 17.57 -15.61
C PRO A 53 -1.10 18.66 -15.57
N GLU A 54 -2.23 18.44 -16.23
CA GLU A 54 -3.39 19.36 -16.19
C GLU A 54 -3.86 19.61 -14.75
N TRP A 55 -3.94 18.56 -13.92
CA TRP A 55 -4.37 18.67 -12.54
C TRP A 55 -3.31 19.28 -11.63
N GLN A 56 -2.03 19.04 -11.92
CA GLN A 56 -0.92 19.71 -11.26
C GLN A 56 -0.99 21.23 -11.52
N GLU A 57 -1.20 21.65 -12.77
CA GLU A 57 -1.31 23.06 -13.15
C GLU A 57 -2.58 23.70 -12.57
N ARG A 58 -3.74 23.08 -12.79
CA ARG A 58 -5.03 23.65 -12.40
C ARG A 58 -5.21 23.81 -10.89
N TYR A 59 -4.70 22.87 -10.10
CA TYR A 59 -4.92 22.84 -8.66
C TYR A 59 -3.65 23.06 -7.83
N GLY A 60 -2.49 23.17 -8.47
CA GLY A 60 -1.20 23.28 -7.80
C GLY A 60 -0.84 22.01 -7.01
N TYR A 61 -1.28 20.83 -7.47
CA TYR A 61 -0.92 19.57 -6.84
C TYR A 61 0.51 19.16 -7.23
N PRO A 62 1.33 18.68 -6.28
CA PRO A 62 2.67 18.23 -6.60
C PRO A 62 2.65 16.88 -7.33
N ALA A 63 3.67 16.66 -8.17
CA ALA A 63 3.85 15.38 -8.84
C ALA A 63 4.17 14.25 -7.85
N LEU A 64 3.62 13.05 -8.10
CA LEU A 64 3.99 11.83 -7.38
C LEU A 64 5.32 11.29 -7.91
N THR A 65 6.43 11.86 -7.44
CA THR A 65 7.76 11.40 -7.80
C THR A 65 8.09 10.07 -7.09
N PRO A 66 9.10 9.30 -7.56
CA PRO A 66 9.58 8.12 -6.83
C PRO A 66 9.99 8.43 -5.38
N ALA A 67 10.57 9.61 -5.13
CA ALA A 67 10.95 10.05 -3.78
C ALA A 67 9.71 10.28 -2.89
N VAL A 68 8.68 10.95 -3.40
CA VAL A 68 7.41 11.14 -2.67
C VAL A 68 6.75 9.80 -2.36
N ARG A 69 6.73 8.86 -3.32
CA ARG A 69 6.22 7.51 -3.07
C ARG A 69 7.01 6.77 -1.99
N ALA A 70 8.34 6.87 -1.98
CA ALA A 70 9.17 6.26 -0.95
C ALA A 70 8.87 6.84 0.45
N LYS A 71 8.64 8.16 0.53
CA LYS A 71 8.16 8.83 1.75
C LYS A 71 6.87 8.23 2.26
N ILE A 72 5.84 8.19 1.42
CA ILE A 72 4.51 7.68 1.77
C ILE A 72 4.56 6.21 2.18
N PHE A 73 5.26 5.36 1.41
CA PHE A 73 5.30 3.92 1.68
C PHE A 73 6.09 3.52 2.92
N GLY A 74 7.01 4.35 3.42
CA GLY A 74 7.79 3.94 4.58
C GLY A 74 8.67 5.00 5.24
N LEU A 75 9.30 5.92 4.49
CA LEU A 75 10.27 6.83 5.14
C LEU A 75 9.60 7.79 6.14
N ASN A 76 8.37 8.23 5.86
CA ASN A 76 7.61 9.07 6.81
C ASN A 76 7.24 8.31 8.08
N ALA A 77 6.99 6.99 7.96
CA ALA A 77 6.61 6.16 9.08
C ALA A 77 7.75 5.96 10.10
N ILE A 78 9.01 6.25 9.74
CA ILE A 78 10.15 6.14 10.66
C ILE A 78 10.15 7.28 11.69
N ARG A 79 9.73 8.48 11.29
CA ARG A 79 9.87 9.72 12.07
C ARG A 79 9.23 9.69 13.46
N PRO A 80 8.04 9.07 13.67
CA PRO A 80 7.41 9.03 14.99
C PRO A 80 8.11 8.10 15.99
N TYR A 81 8.99 7.20 15.52
CA TYR A 81 9.64 6.21 16.37
C TYR A 81 11.04 6.69 16.79
N PRO A 82 11.47 6.42 18.04
CA PRO A 82 12.80 6.78 18.53
C PRO A 82 13.87 5.80 18.01
N VAL A 83 14.02 5.73 16.69
CA VAL A 83 14.92 4.81 15.99
C VAL A 83 15.90 5.57 15.13
N ARG A 84 17.16 5.09 15.03
CA ARG A 84 18.12 5.68 14.10
C ARG A 84 17.88 5.16 12.68
N PRO A 85 17.59 6.02 11.68
CA PRO A 85 17.24 5.57 10.34
C PRO A 85 18.34 4.76 9.63
N ASP A 86 19.62 5.12 9.84
CA ASP A 86 20.78 4.41 9.31
C ASP A 86 20.85 2.96 9.82
N LEU A 87 20.56 2.76 11.11
CA LEU A 87 20.54 1.45 11.73
C LEU A 87 19.37 0.61 11.20
N MET A 88 18.19 1.21 11.06
CA MET A 88 17.00 0.52 10.54
C MET A 88 17.21 0.01 9.12
N GLN A 89 17.85 0.80 8.24
CA GLN A 89 18.18 0.35 6.89
C GLN A 89 19.17 -0.83 6.88
N ARG A 90 20.18 -0.82 7.76
CA ARG A 90 21.13 -1.92 7.90
C ARG A 90 20.45 -3.19 8.40
N ILE A 91 19.61 -3.09 9.44
CA ILE A 91 18.86 -4.22 9.99
C ILE A 91 17.93 -4.80 8.92
N ALA A 92 17.14 -3.96 8.26
CA ALA A 92 16.19 -4.38 7.21
C ALA A 92 16.87 -5.01 5.99
N ALA A 93 18.15 -4.74 5.75
CA ALA A 93 18.90 -5.39 4.67
C ALA A 93 19.34 -6.82 5.04
N THR A 94 19.50 -7.11 6.34
CA THR A 94 20.04 -8.39 6.83
C THR A 94 19.05 -9.26 7.58
N ASP A 95 17.88 -8.72 7.93
CA ASP A 95 16.84 -9.49 8.62
C ASP A 95 16.20 -10.55 7.69
N HIS A 96 15.35 -11.39 8.26
CA HIS A 96 14.70 -12.46 7.51
C HIS A 96 13.92 -11.94 6.28
N ILE A 97 13.25 -10.80 6.41
CA ILE A 97 12.47 -10.20 5.32
C ILE A 97 13.40 -9.64 4.24
N GLY A 98 14.48 -8.97 4.63
CA GLY A 98 15.52 -8.45 3.75
C GLY A 98 16.20 -9.56 2.96
N VAL A 99 16.56 -10.66 3.63
CA VAL A 99 17.12 -11.86 2.98
C VAL A 99 16.12 -12.45 2.00
N GLN A 100 14.87 -12.70 2.42
CA GLN A 100 13.81 -13.21 1.54
C GLN A 100 13.58 -12.31 0.33
N LYS A 101 13.56 -10.99 0.54
CA LYS A 101 13.43 -10.00 -0.53
C LYS A 101 14.61 -10.08 -1.52
N SER A 102 15.83 -10.24 -1.02
CA SER A 102 17.03 -10.34 -1.87
C SER A 102 16.99 -11.59 -2.76
N VAL A 103 16.55 -12.73 -2.19
CA VAL A 103 16.32 -13.99 -2.92
C VAL A 103 15.18 -13.81 -3.94
N TYR A 104 14.06 -13.20 -3.55
CA TYR A 104 12.95 -12.95 -4.47
C TYR A 104 13.35 -12.08 -5.67
N GLN A 105 14.27 -11.12 -5.48
CA GLN A 105 14.73 -10.24 -6.55
C GLN A 105 15.54 -10.97 -7.63
N THR A 106 16.15 -12.12 -7.34
CA THR A 106 16.89 -12.90 -8.36
C THR A 106 15.94 -13.58 -9.35
N GLN A 107 14.74 -13.95 -8.90
CA GLN A 107 13.70 -14.54 -9.73
C GLN A 107 12.30 -14.13 -9.23
N PRO A 108 11.82 -12.94 -9.61
CA PRO A 108 10.52 -12.47 -9.15
C PRO A 108 9.37 -13.31 -9.74
N ASP A 109 8.54 -13.88 -8.86
CA ASP A 109 7.28 -14.55 -9.23
C ASP A 109 6.10 -13.93 -8.46
N PRO A 110 5.56 -12.80 -8.92
CA PRO A 110 4.46 -12.13 -8.25
C PRO A 110 3.14 -12.90 -8.45
N HIS A 111 2.55 -13.42 -7.37
CA HIS A 111 1.24 -14.06 -7.43
C HIS A 111 0.12 -13.14 -6.91
N PHE A 112 -0.98 -13.06 -7.65
CA PHE A 112 -2.21 -12.33 -7.29
C PHE A 112 -3.18 -13.21 -6.49
N ALA A 113 -2.65 -14.06 -5.60
CA ALA A 113 -3.46 -15.06 -4.92
C ALA A 113 -4.38 -14.36 -3.92
N THR A 114 -5.68 -14.34 -4.21
CA THR A 114 -6.66 -14.09 -3.18
C THR A 114 -6.83 -15.37 -2.37
N HIS A 115 -6.53 -15.29 -1.07
CA HIS A 115 -6.73 -16.38 -0.12
C HIS A 115 -8.12 -16.29 0.52
N GLY A 116 -8.67 -17.45 0.92
CA GLY A 116 -10.00 -17.55 1.51
C GLY A 116 -11.09 -17.94 0.50
N PRO A 117 -12.33 -18.12 0.98
CA PRO A 117 -13.44 -18.59 0.17
C PRO A 117 -13.87 -17.55 -0.86
N LYS A 118 -13.85 -17.94 -2.13
CA LYS A 118 -14.22 -17.10 -3.29
C LYS A 118 -15.65 -17.32 -3.74
N THR A 119 -16.25 -18.43 -3.32
CA THR A 119 -17.62 -18.80 -3.64
C THR A 119 -18.41 -18.99 -2.36
N ARG A 120 -19.74 -18.83 -2.45
CA ARG A 120 -20.65 -19.16 -1.34
C ARG A 120 -20.42 -20.59 -0.85
N ARG A 121 -20.18 -21.53 -1.76
CA ARG A 121 -19.90 -22.93 -1.40
C ARG A 121 -18.64 -23.05 -0.56
N GLU A 122 -17.54 -22.43 -0.98
CA GLU A 122 -16.29 -22.43 -0.21
C GLU A 122 -16.47 -21.76 1.16
N PHE A 123 -17.27 -20.70 1.22
CA PHE A 123 -17.57 -20.03 2.48
C PHE A 123 -18.34 -20.94 3.43
N LEU A 124 -19.36 -21.65 2.94
CA LEU A 124 -20.13 -22.61 3.74
C LEU A 124 -19.29 -23.82 4.18
N GLU A 125 -18.39 -24.29 3.33
CA GLU A 125 -17.42 -25.34 3.66
C GLU A 125 -16.52 -24.90 4.82
N LEU A 126 -15.95 -23.69 4.70
CA LEU A 126 -15.12 -23.09 5.75
C LEU A 126 -15.90 -22.91 7.05
N LEU A 127 -17.13 -22.39 6.96
CA LEU A 127 -18.02 -22.17 8.11
C LEU A 127 -18.28 -23.49 8.85
N ARG A 128 -18.60 -24.56 8.12
CA ARG A 128 -18.82 -25.91 8.67
C ARG A 128 -17.57 -26.45 9.38
N GLN A 129 -16.38 -26.27 8.78
CA GLN A 129 -15.11 -26.70 9.36
C GLN A 129 -14.79 -25.99 10.68
N HIS A 130 -15.27 -24.76 10.86
CA HIS A 130 -15.05 -23.94 12.06
C HIS A 130 -16.24 -23.99 13.05
N GLY A 131 -17.14 -24.96 12.90
CA GLY A 131 -18.28 -25.16 13.82
C GLY A 131 -19.40 -24.13 13.68
N GLY A 132 -19.40 -23.32 12.62
CA GLY A 132 -20.47 -22.37 12.32
C GLY A 132 -21.64 -23.03 11.60
N SER A 133 -22.85 -22.55 11.86
CA SER A 133 -24.08 -22.88 11.12
C SER A 133 -24.60 -21.62 10.46
N MET A 134 -25.18 -21.74 9.26
CA MET A 134 -26.11 -20.70 8.82
C MET A 134 -27.35 -20.81 9.70
N VAL A 135 -27.69 -19.74 10.41
CA VAL A 135 -28.99 -19.58 11.08
C VAL A 135 -30.02 -19.18 10.03
#